data_AF-A0AB34VE01-F1
#
_entry.id   AF-A0AB34VE01-F1
#
_cell.length_a   1.000
_cell.length_b   1.000
_cell.length_c   1.000
_cell.angle_alpha   90.00
_cell.angle_beta   90.00
_cell.angle_gamma   90.00
#
_symmetry.space_group_name_H-M   'P 1'
#
loop_
_entity.id
_entity.type
_entity.pdbx_description
1 polymer ?
#
loop_
_entity_poly.entity_id
_entity_poly.type
_entity_poly.pdbx_seq_one_letter_code
_entity_poly.pdbx_strand_id
1 'polypeptide(L)' 'MRQFLLVLTSILVVGCAPDHRTRTSGLANPASQHCLAVGGKSDIVKTPTGEVGYCILPSGEHIEEWTLYRRDESKG' A
#
# COMPACT_ATOMS: atom_id res chain seq x y z
N MET A 1 58.19 25.70 20.26
CA MET A 1 58.42 24.25 20.34
C MET A 1 57.08 23.55 20.38
N ARG A 2 56.75 22.90 19.26
CA ARG A 2 55.90 21.70 19.11
C ARG A 2 55.19 21.20 20.37
N GLN A 3 53.89 21.45 20.46
CA GLN A 3 52.94 20.55 21.12
C GLN A 3 51.77 20.33 20.14
N PHE A 4 52.05 19.54 19.10
CA PHE A 4 51.00 18.86 18.33
C PHE A 4 50.35 17.80 19.21
N LEU A 5 49.06 17.55 18.95
CA LEU A 5 48.17 16.51 19.50
C LEU A 5 47.55 16.77 20.88
N LEU A 6 46.25 17.13 20.86
CA LEU A 6 45.14 16.56 21.64
C LEU A 6 43.85 17.00 20.90
N VAL A 7 43.43 16.27 19.86
CA VAL A 7 42.29 15.33 19.90
C VAL A 7 41.05 15.94 20.56
N LEU A 8 40.06 16.33 19.75
CA LEU A 8 38.63 15.99 19.93
C LEU A 8 37.82 16.61 18.78
N THR A 9 37.85 15.87 17.66
CA THR A 9 36.83 15.85 16.62
C THR A 9 35.44 15.70 17.22
N SER A 10 34.60 16.73 17.07
CA SER A 10 33.15 16.61 17.23
C SER A 10 32.51 16.90 15.88
N ILE A 11 32.57 15.90 15.01
CA ILE A 11 31.78 15.85 13.78
C ILE A 11 30.32 15.79 14.24
N LEU A 12 29.57 16.88 14.04
CA LEU A 12 28.12 16.86 14.14
C LEU A 12 27.61 16.05 12.94
N VAL A 13 27.52 14.73 13.10
CA VAL A 13 26.83 13.85 12.16
C VAL A 13 25.34 14.13 12.32
N VAL A 14 24.81 15.03 11.50
CA VAL A 14 23.37 15.10 11.24
C VAL A 14 23.01 13.82 10.48
N GLY A 15 22.52 12.83 11.21
CA GLY A 15 21.95 11.62 10.63
C GLY A 15 20.58 11.95 10.04
N CYS A 16 20.46 11.98 8.72
CA CYS A 16 19.16 11.83 8.07
C CYS A 16 18.73 10.38 8.26
N ALA A 17 17.88 10.11 9.25
CA ALA A 17 17.15 8.85 9.27
C ALA A 17 16.18 8.85 8.08
N PRO A 18 16.24 7.86 7.16
CA PRO A 18 15.14 7.68 6.22
C PRO A 18 13.89 7.34 7.04
N ASP A 19 12.84 8.15 6.86
CA ASP A 19 11.52 7.87 7.41
C ASP A 19 11.06 6.52 6.83
N HIS A 20 11.24 5.46 7.62
CA HIS A 20 10.88 4.10 7.23
C HIS A 20 9.38 3.90 7.42
N ARG A 21 8.55 4.77 6.85
CA ARG A 21 7.19 4.41 6.44
C ARG A 21 7.30 3.60 5.17
N THR A 22 7.92 2.43 5.26
CA THR A 22 7.73 1.39 4.26
C THR A 22 6.27 0.96 4.35
N ARG A 23 5.40 1.68 3.63
CA ARG A 23 4.27 1.05 2.98
C ARG A 23 4.89 0.10 1.97
N THR A 24 5.31 -1.08 2.42
CA THR A 24 5.43 -2.24 1.55
C THR A 24 4.01 -2.62 1.17
N SER A 25 3.39 -1.78 0.34
CA SER A 25 2.30 -2.22 -0.50
C SER A 25 2.95 -3.28 -1.37
N GLY A 26 2.66 -4.56 -1.10
CA GLY A 26 2.89 -5.60 -2.10
C GLY A 26 2.25 -5.16 -3.43
N LEU A 27 2.66 -5.78 -4.54
CA LEU A 27 2.07 -5.52 -5.86
C LEU A 27 0.55 -5.31 -5.72
N ALA A 28 0.06 -4.18 -6.21
CA ALA A 28 -1.34 -3.81 -6.01
C ALA A 28 -2.25 -4.93 -6.52
N ASN A 29 -3.29 -5.28 -5.74
CA ASN A 29 -4.27 -6.27 -6.18
C ASN A 29 -5.02 -5.73 -7.41
N PRO A 30 -4.92 -6.39 -8.59
CA PRO A 30 -5.61 -5.94 -9.80
C PRO A 30 -7.12 -5.80 -9.62
N ALA A 31 -7.76 -6.71 -8.88
CA ALA A 31 -9.20 -6.68 -8.65
C ALA A 31 -9.60 -5.47 -7.80
N SER A 32 -8.84 -5.15 -6.75
CA SER A 32 -9.09 -3.96 -5.92
C SER A 32 -8.81 -2.66 -6.70
N GLN A 33 -7.77 -2.64 -7.56
CA GLN A 33 -7.51 -1.51 -8.44
C GLN A 33 -8.66 -1.31 -9.44
N HIS A 34 -9.20 -2.39 -10.01
CA HIS A 34 -10.35 -2.33 -10.90
C HIS A 34 -11.59 -1.81 -10.19
N CYS A 35 -11.87 -2.25 -8.95
CA CYS A 35 -12.96 -1.71 -8.14
C CYS A 35 -12.89 -0.18 -8.03
N LEU A 36 -11.72 0.36 -7.73
CA LEU A 36 -11.50 1.81 -7.68
C LEU A 36 -11.64 2.46 -9.06
N ALA A 37 -11.13 1.82 -10.12
CA ALA A 37 -11.18 2.33 -11.49
C ALA A 37 -12.61 2.48 -12.03
N VAL A 38 -13.52 1.59 -11.65
CA VAL A 38 -14.96 1.68 -12.01
C VAL A 38 -15.76 2.60 -11.07
N GLY A 39 -15.07 3.38 -10.21
CA GLY A 39 -15.69 4.31 -9.27
C GLY A 39 -16.29 3.64 -8.03
N GLY A 40 -15.98 2.37 -7.80
CA GLY A 40 -16.40 1.65 -6.60
C GLY A 40 -15.54 1.96 -5.38
N LYS A 41 -15.94 1.40 -4.24
CA LYS A 41 -15.20 1.43 -2.98
C LYS A 41 -14.92 0.01 -2.52
N SER A 42 -13.66 -0.29 -2.20
CA SER A 42 -13.28 -1.56 -1.61
C SER A 42 -13.79 -1.69 -0.17
N ASP A 43 -14.34 -2.86 0.16
CA ASP A 43 -14.72 -3.31 1.49
C ASP A 43 -14.05 -4.65 1.77
N ILE A 44 -13.26 -4.74 2.85
CA ILE A 44 -12.54 -5.96 3.22
C ILE A 44 -13.29 -6.63 4.37
N VAL A 45 -13.87 -7.79 4.07
CA VAL A 45 -14.67 -8.56 5.03
C VAL A 45 -13.83 -9.70 5.60
N LYS A 46 -13.72 -9.74 6.93
CA LYS A 46 -13.11 -10.86 7.64
C LYS A 46 -14.06 -12.06 7.69
N THR A 47 -13.54 -13.23 7.36
CA THR A 47 -14.23 -14.51 7.41
C THR A 47 -13.46 -15.49 8.29
N PRO A 48 -14.06 -16.64 8.68
CA PRO A 48 -13.32 -17.67 9.42
C PRO A 48 -12.11 -18.23 8.66
N THR A 49 -12.07 -18.10 7.34
CA THR A 49 -11.02 -18.65 6.47
C THR A 49 -10.04 -17.60 5.95
N GLY A 50 -10.22 -16.32 6.28
CA GLY A 50 -9.35 -15.24 5.84
C GLY A 50 -10.07 -13.91 5.63
N GLU A 51 -9.67 -13.16 4.61
CA GLU A 51 -10.30 -11.90 4.22
C GLU A 51 -10.81 -12.02 2.78
N VAL A 52 -11.97 -11.42 2.51
CA VAL A 52 -12.57 -11.35 1.17
C VAL A 52 -12.75 -9.88 0.82
N GLY A 53 -12.27 -9.49 -0.36
CA GLY A 53 -12.46 -8.15 -0.91
C GLY A 53 -13.77 -8.07 -1.68
N TYR A 54 -14.59 -7.10 -1.31
CA TYR A 54 -15.80 -6.72 -2.03
C TYR A 54 -15.68 -5.30 -2.57
N CYS A 55 -16.40 -5.03 -3.64
CA CYS A 55 -16.56 -3.73 -4.25
C CYS A 55 -17.99 -3.24 -4.07
N ILE A 56 -18.15 -2.06 -3.49
CA ILE A 56 -19.41 -1.32 -3.46
C ILE A 56 -19.42 -0.39 -4.68
N LEU A 57 -20.18 -0.74 -5.71
CA LEU A 57 -20.29 0.05 -6.94
C LEU A 57 -21.12 1.32 -6.74
N PRO A 58 -21.00 2.33 -7.63
CA PRO A 58 -21.87 3.53 -7.61
C PRO A 58 -23.37 3.22 -7.71
N SER A 59 -23.72 2.08 -8.30
CA SER A 59 -25.10 1.57 -8.34
C SER A 59 -25.62 1.07 -6.98
N GLY A 60 -24.74 0.92 -6.00
CA GLY A 60 -25.02 0.27 -4.72
C GLY A 60 -24.83 -1.26 -4.73
N GLU A 61 -24.47 -1.85 -5.87
CA GLU A 61 -24.15 -3.28 -5.95
C GLU A 61 -22.94 -3.61 -5.07
N HIS A 62 -23.08 -4.61 -4.20
CA HIS A 62 -22.00 -5.14 -3.38
C HIS A 62 -21.56 -6.51 -3.96
N ILE A 63 -20.43 -6.52 -4.66
CA ILE A 63 -19.95 -7.66 -5.45
C ILE A 63 -18.51 -7.99 -5.08
N GLU A 64 -18.14 -9.27 -5.04
CA GLU A 64 -16.76 -9.69 -4.76
C GLU A 64 -15.79 -9.17 -5.84
N GLU A 65 -14.64 -8.63 -5.45
CA GLU A 65 -13.75 -7.87 -6.34
C GLU A 65 -13.24 -8.70 -7.54
N TRP A 66 -12.87 -9.97 -7.34
CA TRP A 66 -12.42 -10.83 -8.44
C TRP A 66 -13.55 -11.24 -9.38
N THR A 67 -14.76 -11.36 -8.86
CA THR A 67 -15.97 -11.62 -9.63
C THR A 67 -16.29 -10.43 -10.52
N LEU A 68 -16.21 -9.20 -9.99
CA LEU A 68 -16.31 -7.98 -10.76
C LEU A 68 -15.24 -7.89 -11.85
N TYR A 69 -13.97 -8.11 -11.49
CA TYR A 69 -12.84 -8.06 -12.42
C TYR A 69 -13.06 -8.99 -13.62
N ARG A 70 -13.30 -10.28 -13.38
CA ARG A 70 -13.53 -11.26 -14.46
C ARG A 70 -14.78 -10.96 -15.28
N ARG A 71 -15.86 -10.47 -14.64
CA ARG A 71 -17.10 -10.08 -15.33
C ARG A 71 -16.82 -9.00 -16.37
N ASP A 72 -16.01 -8.01 -16.03
CA ASP A 72 -15.76 -6.87 -16.91
C ASP A 72 -14.67 -7.16 -17.96
N GLU A 73 -13.67 -7.98 -17.64
CA GLU A 73 -12.71 -8.51 -18.63
C GLU A 73 -13.40 -9.34 -19.73
N SER A 74 -14.49 -10.06 -19.39
CA SER A 74 -15.26 -10.83 -20.39
C SER A 74 -16.14 -9.99 -21.33
N LYS A 75 -16.26 -8.68 -21.07
CA LYS A 75 -17.02 -7.75 -21.91
C LYS A 75 -16.16 -7.02 -22.95
N GLY A 76 -14.83 -7.16 -22.88
CA GLY A 76 -13.87 -6.62 -23.84
C GLY A 76 -13.44 -7.67 -24.87
#